data_AF-A0AAX6HE57-F1
#
_entry.id   AF-A0AAX6HE57-F1
#
_cell.length_a   1.000
_cell.length_b   1.000
_cell.length_c   1.000
_cell.angle_alpha   90.00
_cell.angle_beta   90.00
_cell.angle_gamma   90.00
#
_symmetry.space_group_name_H-M   'P 1'
#
loop_
_entity.id
_entity.type
_entity.pdbx_description
1 polymer ?
#
loop_
_entity_poly.entity_id
_entity_poly.type
_entity_poly.pdbx_seq_one_letter_code
_entity_poly.pdbx_strand_id
1 'polypeptide(L)'
;MAESSDEDSNGDLLLRTLLEEEGEGPPSLDRSNQQHLQEEERHHHLESIGAAIVTRQLPSLGLSFQLWPAAASLLALLDLDPSRLLLPPSSPLRLLELGSGTGLAGIAAAALLRADVTLTDLPHVLPNLRSNAESNAPLVAARGGSLRVRQLRWGSPEDEAALGGAAAFDAVVAADVVYHEHLFDPLLRTVGAFVREGEGTAFLMAHLRRWKKRDALFFRKARKSFRVALVHADPPLPGSRTGVAVYRFTAK
;
A
#
# COMPACT_ATOMS: atom_id res chain seq x y z
N MET A 1 18.34 15.71 -33.43
CA MET A 1 17.39 16.12 -32.39
C MET A 1 16.01 15.78 -32.90
N ALA A 2 15.35 14.84 -32.25
CA ALA A 2 13.94 14.54 -32.45
C ALA A 2 13.39 14.21 -31.07
N GLU A 3 12.57 15.12 -30.55
CA GLU A 3 11.80 14.96 -29.33
C GLU A 3 10.81 13.80 -29.55
N SER A 4 11.00 12.70 -28.82
CA SER A 4 9.98 11.66 -28.75
C SER A 4 8.93 12.13 -27.73
N SER A 5 7.79 12.57 -28.25
CA SER A 5 6.56 12.74 -27.48
C SER A 5 6.24 11.42 -26.76
N ASP A 6 6.32 11.44 -25.44
CA ASP A 6 5.90 10.35 -24.57
C ASP A 6 4.39 10.16 -24.73
N GLU A 7 3.98 9.05 -25.37
CA GLU A 7 2.59 8.61 -25.37
C GLU A 7 2.22 8.21 -23.94
N ASP A 8 1.49 9.10 -23.27
CA ASP A 8 0.96 8.91 -21.92
C ASP A 8 0.01 7.69 -21.91
N SER A 9 0.39 6.65 -21.16
CA SER A 9 -0.47 5.52 -20.86
C SER A 9 -1.70 5.99 -20.06
N ASN A 10 -2.88 5.44 -20.36
CA ASN A 10 -4.17 5.82 -19.75
C ASN A 10 -4.14 5.81 -18.20
N GLY A 11 -3.28 4.99 -17.59
CA GLY A 11 -3.08 4.96 -16.13
C GLY A 11 -2.25 6.11 -15.56
N ASP A 12 -1.35 6.72 -16.35
CA ASP A 12 -0.63 7.92 -15.93
C ASP A 12 -1.51 9.17 -16.08
N LEU A 13 -2.39 9.21 -17.10
CA LEU A 13 -3.37 10.28 -17.25
C LEU A 13 -4.37 10.29 -16.08
N LEU A 14 -4.96 9.15 -15.73
CA LEU A 14 -5.90 9.04 -14.61
C LEU A 14 -5.24 9.46 -13.28
N LEU A 15 -4.01 9.03 -13.02
CA LEU A 15 -3.30 9.45 -11.81
C LEU A 15 -2.96 10.94 -11.86
N ARG A 16 -2.55 11.50 -13.01
CA ARG A 16 -2.32 12.95 -13.13
C ARG A 16 -3.60 13.75 -12.84
N THR A 17 -4.73 13.36 -13.43
CA THR A 17 -6.04 14.00 -13.17
C THR A 17 -6.39 13.96 -11.67
N LEU A 18 -6.30 12.78 -11.06
CA LEU A 18 -6.66 12.63 -9.64
C LEU A 18 -5.66 13.32 -8.69
N LEU A 19 -4.37 13.41 -9.04
CA LEU A 19 -3.37 14.16 -8.27
C LEU A 19 -3.54 15.68 -8.38
N GLU A 20 -4.11 16.17 -9.49
CA GLU A 20 -4.42 17.59 -9.69
C GLU A 20 -5.68 17.99 -8.91
N GLU A 21 -6.68 17.10 -8.84
CA GLU A 21 -7.94 17.33 -8.11
C GLU A 21 -7.78 17.34 -6.57
N GLU A 22 -6.85 16.58 -5.97
CA GLU A 22 -6.59 16.59 -4.52
C GLU A 22 -5.83 17.85 -4.02
N GLY A 23 -5.35 18.72 -4.93
CA GLY A 23 -4.66 19.97 -4.58
C GLY A 23 -5.59 21.10 -4.13
N GLU A 24 -6.89 20.97 -4.36
CA GLU A 24 -7.91 21.88 -3.85
C GLU A 24 -8.43 21.36 -2.51
N GLY A 25 -8.48 22.23 -1.49
CA GLY A 25 -8.90 21.86 -0.13
C GLY A 25 -10.26 21.17 -0.07
N PRO A 26 -10.63 20.54 1.06
CA PRO A 26 -11.80 19.69 1.14
C PRO A 26 -13.05 20.44 0.66
N PRO A 27 -13.85 19.87 -0.27
CA PRO A 27 -15.07 20.50 -0.70
C PRO A 27 -15.98 20.70 0.52
N SER A 28 -16.48 21.91 0.69
CA SER A 28 -17.49 22.21 1.71
C SER A 28 -18.67 21.25 1.52
N LEU A 29 -18.99 20.46 2.55
CA LEU A 29 -20.11 19.52 2.55
C LEU A 29 -21.44 20.29 2.55
N ASP A 30 -21.87 20.75 1.37
CA ASP A 30 -23.25 21.14 1.15
C ASP A 30 -24.10 19.86 0.99
N ARG A 31 -25.17 19.76 1.78
CA ARG A 31 -25.98 18.54 1.97
C ARG A 31 -26.92 18.22 0.81
N SER A 32 -26.78 18.90 -0.33
CA SER A 32 -27.73 18.86 -1.44
C SER A 32 -27.25 18.09 -2.68
N ASN A 33 -26.00 17.63 -2.72
CA ASN A 33 -25.45 16.89 -3.86
C ASN A 33 -25.10 15.45 -3.48
N GLN A 34 -26.11 14.57 -3.40
CA GLN A 34 -25.86 13.13 -3.53
C GLN A 34 -25.46 12.87 -4.99
N GLN A 35 -24.23 13.25 -5.34
CA GLN A 35 -23.57 12.66 -6.50
C GLN A 35 -23.57 11.16 -6.27
N HIS A 36 -24.08 10.42 -7.24
CA HIS A 36 -24.21 8.97 -7.21
C HIS A 36 -22.82 8.38 -6.91
N LEU A 37 -22.56 8.01 -5.65
CA LEU A 37 -21.31 7.35 -5.27
C LEU A 37 -21.28 6.06 -6.07
N GLN A 38 -20.39 5.99 -7.07
CA GLN A 38 -20.18 4.79 -7.85
C GLN A 38 -19.47 3.79 -6.94
N GLU A 39 -20.27 3.04 -6.21
CA GLU A 39 -19.81 1.96 -5.35
C GLU A 39 -19.56 0.73 -6.21
N GLU A 40 -18.32 0.25 -6.13
CA GLU A 40 -17.86 -0.87 -6.93
C GLU A 40 -17.30 -1.96 -6.01
N GLU A 41 -18.00 -3.09 -5.96
CA GLU A 41 -17.47 -4.28 -5.33
C GLU A 41 -16.53 -5.02 -6.30
N ARG A 42 -15.37 -5.45 -5.79
CA ARG A 42 -14.40 -6.26 -6.54
C ARG A 42 -14.04 -7.51 -5.77
N HIS A 43 -14.02 -8.63 -6.49
CA HIS A 43 -13.66 -9.94 -5.98
C HIS A 43 -12.27 -10.31 -6.51
N HIS A 44 -11.35 -10.60 -5.61
CA HIS A 44 -9.96 -10.95 -5.93
C HIS A 44 -9.72 -12.39 -5.53
N HIS A 45 -9.57 -13.27 -6.52
CA HIS A 45 -9.40 -14.69 -6.27
C HIS A 45 -7.98 -15.01 -5.77
N LEU A 46 -7.90 -15.90 -4.78
CA LEU A 46 -6.68 -16.43 -4.19
C LEU A 46 -6.57 -17.90 -4.60
N GLU A 47 -5.82 -18.17 -5.66
CA GLU A 47 -5.70 -19.48 -6.29
C GLU A 47 -5.12 -20.51 -5.32
N SER A 48 -4.14 -20.12 -4.49
CA SER A 48 -3.46 -21.05 -3.59
C SER A 48 -4.36 -21.61 -2.48
N ILE A 49 -5.47 -20.94 -2.19
CA ILE A 49 -6.40 -21.33 -1.12
C ILE A 49 -7.85 -21.51 -1.57
N GLY A 50 -8.16 -21.28 -2.86
CA GLY A 50 -9.50 -21.42 -3.43
C GLY A 50 -10.55 -20.52 -2.78
N ALA A 51 -10.19 -19.27 -2.48
CA ALA A 51 -11.06 -18.28 -1.84
C ALA A 51 -10.99 -16.94 -2.56
N ALA A 52 -11.85 -15.99 -2.17
CA ALA A 52 -11.81 -14.63 -2.71
C ALA A 52 -11.82 -13.58 -1.61
N ILE A 53 -11.04 -12.51 -1.81
CA ILE A 53 -11.12 -11.28 -1.04
C ILE A 53 -12.10 -10.34 -1.72
N VAL A 54 -12.97 -9.70 -0.95
CA VAL A 54 -13.92 -8.71 -1.46
C VAL A 54 -13.51 -7.32 -1.01
N THR A 55 -13.38 -6.37 -1.93
CA THR A 55 -13.10 -4.97 -1.61
C THR A 55 -14.14 -4.05 -2.22
N ARG A 56 -14.70 -3.17 -1.41
CA ARG A 56 -15.49 -2.02 -1.83
C ARG A 56 -14.57 -0.88 -2.26
N GLN A 57 -14.82 -0.37 -3.47
CA GLN A 57 -14.14 0.77 -4.07
C GLN A 57 -15.13 1.91 -4.27
N LEU A 58 -14.64 3.13 -4.05
CA LEU A 58 -15.40 4.37 -4.20
C LEU A 58 -14.52 5.38 -4.95
N PRO A 59 -14.19 5.15 -6.24
CA PRO A 59 -13.18 5.95 -6.94
C PRO A 59 -13.48 7.46 -6.95
N SER A 60 -14.77 7.83 -6.90
CA SER A 60 -15.22 9.23 -6.78
C SER A 60 -14.81 9.93 -5.49
N LEU A 61 -14.28 9.21 -4.50
CA LEU A 61 -13.80 9.77 -3.22
C LEU A 61 -12.28 9.96 -3.16
N GLY A 62 -11.55 9.71 -4.25
CA GLY A 62 -10.11 9.96 -4.36
C GLY A 62 -9.24 8.72 -4.38
N LEU A 63 -7.91 8.92 -4.38
CA LEU A 63 -6.92 7.88 -4.69
C LEU A 63 -6.97 6.69 -3.73
N SER A 64 -7.29 6.93 -2.46
CA SER A 64 -7.31 5.91 -1.40
C SER A 64 -8.46 4.91 -1.52
N PHE A 65 -9.45 5.19 -2.38
CA PHE A 65 -10.68 4.40 -2.48
C PHE A 65 -10.75 3.50 -3.71
N GLN A 66 -9.65 3.34 -4.44
CA GLN A 66 -9.56 2.47 -5.62
C GLN A 66 -8.35 1.55 -5.58
N LEU A 67 -8.37 0.52 -6.43
CA LEU A 67 -7.27 -0.43 -6.54
C LEU A 67 -6.13 0.12 -7.42
N TRP A 68 -4.91 -0.02 -6.92
CA TRP A 68 -3.69 0.32 -7.66
C TRP A 68 -2.92 -0.92 -8.10
N PRO A 69 -2.19 -0.87 -9.24
CA PRO A 69 -1.42 -2.01 -9.75
C PRO A 69 -0.48 -2.63 -8.71
N ALA A 70 0.18 -1.82 -7.88
CA ALA A 70 1.11 -2.35 -6.88
C ALA A 70 0.45 -3.25 -5.84
N ALA A 71 -0.79 -2.97 -5.43
CA ALA A 71 -1.51 -3.79 -4.47
C ALA A 71 -1.94 -5.13 -5.09
N ALA A 72 -2.40 -5.11 -6.34
CA ALA A 72 -2.72 -6.32 -7.11
C ALA A 72 -1.48 -7.21 -7.31
N SER A 73 -0.34 -6.61 -7.68
CA SER A 73 0.94 -7.33 -7.80
C SER A 73 1.41 -7.93 -6.48
N LEU A 74 1.24 -7.22 -5.36
CA LEU A 74 1.62 -7.75 -4.05
C LEU A 74 0.73 -8.93 -3.63
N LEU A 75 -0.59 -8.86 -3.89
CA LEU A 75 -1.50 -9.99 -3.72
C LEU A 75 -1.05 -11.19 -4.56
N ALA A 76 -0.80 -11.00 -5.86
CA ALA A 76 -0.39 -12.07 -6.74
C ALA A 76 0.93 -12.72 -6.29
N LEU A 77 1.90 -11.91 -5.85
CA LEU A 77 3.17 -12.41 -5.31
C LEU A 77 2.98 -13.21 -4.02
N LEU A 78 2.12 -12.75 -3.11
CA LEU A 78 1.79 -13.46 -1.88
C LEU A 78 1.12 -14.81 -2.14
N ASP A 79 0.28 -14.88 -3.18
CA ASP A 79 -0.49 -16.08 -3.53
C ASP A 79 0.37 -17.09 -4.29
N LEU A 80 1.33 -16.63 -5.11
CA LEU A 80 2.19 -17.47 -5.92
C LEU A 80 3.48 -17.93 -5.21
N ASP A 81 4.21 -16.99 -4.60
CA ASP A 81 5.53 -17.26 -3.99
C ASP A 81 5.87 -16.25 -2.90
N PRO A 82 5.25 -16.37 -1.71
CA PRO A 82 5.49 -15.42 -0.61
C PRO A 82 6.93 -15.46 -0.07
N SER A 83 7.71 -16.52 -0.38
CA SER A 83 9.09 -16.66 0.07
C SER A 83 10.02 -15.56 -0.48
N ARG A 84 9.68 -15.00 -1.65
CA ARG A 84 10.41 -13.88 -2.30
C ARG A 84 10.38 -12.60 -1.49
N LEU A 85 9.41 -12.43 -0.59
CA LEU A 85 9.32 -11.26 0.27
C LEU A 85 10.39 -11.24 1.37
N LEU A 86 11.07 -12.37 1.61
CA LEU A 86 12.14 -12.49 2.61
C LEU A 86 11.68 -11.98 3.99
N LEU A 87 10.44 -12.34 4.34
CA LEU A 87 9.83 -12.04 5.63
C LEU A 87 10.48 -12.89 6.73
N PRO A 88 10.57 -12.37 7.97
CA PRO A 88 11.12 -13.13 9.08
C PRO A 88 10.25 -14.36 9.38
N PRO A 89 10.86 -15.47 9.86
CA PRO A 89 10.13 -16.68 10.22
C PRO A 89 9.45 -16.52 11.59
N SER A 90 8.43 -15.67 11.67
CA SER A 90 7.63 -15.42 12.88
C SER A 90 6.23 -16.04 12.74
N SER A 91 5.65 -16.51 13.86
CA SER A 91 4.30 -17.08 13.88
C SER A 91 3.57 -16.75 15.20
N PRO A 92 2.49 -15.94 15.17
CA PRO A 92 1.98 -15.24 13.99
C PRO A 92 2.97 -14.14 13.56
N LEU A 93 3.06 -13.91 12.25
CA LEU A 93 3.80 -12.78 11.69
C LEU A 93 2.98 -11.50 11.93
N ARG A 94 3.56 -10.48 12.55
CA ARG A 94 2.89 -9.20 12.82
C ARG A 94 3.25 -8.19 11.74
N LEU A 95 2.27 -7.77 10.95
CA LEU A 95 2.47 -6.85 9.83
C LEU A 95 1.79 -5.51 10.07
N LEU A 96 2.48 -4.45 9.68
CA LEU A 96 1.91 -3.12 9.55
C LEU A 96 1.79 -2.77 8.07
N GLU A 97 0.61 -2.44 7.58
CA GLU A 97 0.45 -1.86 6.24
C GLU A 97 0.31 -0.34 6.33
N LEU A 98 1.15 0.39 5.58
CA LEU A 98 1.10 1.84 5.45
C LEU A 98 0.32 2.23 4.20
N GLY A 99 -0.66 3.14 4.34
CA GLY A 99 -1.45 3.62 3.20
C GLY A 99 -2.26 2.49 2.57
N SER A 100 -3.04 1.79 3.38
CA SER A 100 -3.80 0.61 2.98
C SER A 100 -4.82 0.91 1.86
N GLY A 101 -5.36 2.12 1.79
CA GLY A 101 -6.45 2.47 0.87
C GLY A 101 -7.65 1.54 1.04
N THR A 102 -7.88 0.66 0.06
CA THR A 102 -8.91 -0.39 0.13
C THR A 102 -8.56 -1.55 1.07
N GLY A 103 -7.28 -1.73 1.41
CA GLY A 103 -6.77 -2.78 2.29
C GLY A 103 -6.41 -4.10 1.61
N LEU A 104 -6.48 -4.18 0.26
CA LEU A 104 -6.33 -5.45 -0.46
C LEU A 104 -5.04 -6.20 -0.10
N ALA A 105 -3.90 -5.52 -0.12
CA ALA A 105 -2.60 -6.16 0.10
C ALA A 105 -2.46 -6.67 1.54
N GLY A 106 -2.81 -5.88 2.55
CA GLY A 106 -2.80 -6.32 3.94
C GLY A 106 -3.81 -7.43 4.24
N ILE A 107 -5.02 -7.40 3.65
CA ILE A 107 -6.01 -8.48 3.79
C ILE A 107 -5.49 -9.79 3.16
N ALA A 108 -4.88 -9.71 1.98
CA ALA A 108 -4.24 -10.85 1.33
C ALA A 108 -3.11 -11.43 2.18
N ALA A 109 -2.24 -10.58 2.74
CA ALA A 109 -1.18 -11.02 3.63
C ALA A 109 -1.74 -11.74 4.87
N ALA A 110 -2.81 -11.23 5.48
CA ALA A 110 -3.44 -11.88 6.62
C ALA A 110 -3.97 -13.28 6.28
N ALA A 111 -4.66 -13.44 5.15
CA ALA A 111 -5.26 -14.69 4.73
C ALA A 111 -4.22 -15.74 4.26
N LEU A 112 -3.20 -15.30 3.52
CA LEU A 112 -2.22 -16.19 2.88
C LEU A 112 -1.06 -16.55 3.82
N LEU A 113 -0.60 -15.60 4.62
CA LEU A 113 0.52 -15.79 5.55
C LEU A 113 0.06 -16.15 6.97
N ARG A 114 -1.26 -16.14 7.23
CA ARG A 114 -1.82 -16.32 8.59
C ARG A 114 -1.27 -15.28 9.56
N ALA A 115 -1.14 -14.05 9.06
CA ALA A 115 -0.51 -12.94 9.76
C ALA A 115 -1.50 -12.13 10.59
N ASP A 116 -1.00 -11.50 11.64
CA ASP A 116 -1.69 -10.46 12.39
C ASP A 116 -1.39 -9.12 11.74
N VAL A 117 -2.36 -8.58 10.99
CA VAL A 117 -2.14 -7.39 10.16
C VAL A 117 -2.85 -6.17 10.76
N THR A 118 -2.09 -5.10 10.97
CA THR A 118 -2.63 -3.78 11.25
C THR A 118 -2.63 -2.96 9.96
N LEU A 119 -3.81 -2.72 9.43
CA LEU A 119 -4.07 -1.87 8.27
C LEU A 119 -4.13 -0.40 8.72
N THR A 120 -3.43 0.50 8.03
CA THR A 120 -3.39 1.91 8.41
C THR A 120 -3.54 2.88 7.26
N ASP A 121 -4.27 3.96 7.54
CA ASP A 121 -4.46 5.06 6.60
C ASP A 121 -4.88 6.35 7.34
N LEU A 122 -5.20 7.38 6.56
CA LEU A 122 -5.72 8.66 7.03
C LEU A 122 -7.14 8.51 7.60
N PRO A 123 -7.54 9.39 8.55
CA PRO A 123 -8.82 9.27 9.26
C PRO A 123 -10.05 9.12 8.36
N HIS A 124 -10.08 9.82 7.22
CA HIS A 124 -11.22 9.83 6.30
C HIS A 124 -11.33 8.53 5.47
N VAL A 125 -10.24 7.76 5.33
CA VAL A 125 -10.21 6.48 4.61
C VAL A 125 -10.69 5.32 5.49
N LEU A 126 -10.48 5.43 6.81
CA LEU A 126 -10.74 4.36 7.78
C LEU A 126 -12.16 3.77 7.73
N PRO A 127 -13.25 4.53 7.50
CA PRO A 127 -14.58 3.91 7.37
C PRO A 127 -14.67 2.88 6.25
N ASN A 128 -14.12 3.17 5.07
CA ASN A 128 -14.10 2.21 3.95
C ASN A 128 -13.17 1.04 4.24
N LEU A 129 -11.97 1.33 4.77
CA LEU A 129 -10.99 0.30 5.12
C LEU A 129 -11.53 -0.67 6.18
N ARG A 130 -12.28 -0.20 7.18
CA ARG A 130 -12.97 -1.05 8.17
C ARG A 130 -14.02 -1.94 7.53
N SER A 131 -14.87 -1.39 6.67
CA SER A 131 -15.89 -2.16 5.95
C SER A 131 -15.26 -3.29 5.13
N ASN A 132 -14.14 -3.02 4.44
CA ASN A 132 -13.40 -4.04 3.71
C ASN A 132 -12.76 -5.08 4.65
N ALA A 133 -12.13 -4.65 5.76
CA ALA A 133 -11.55 -5.57 6.73
C ALA A 133 -12.61 -6.50 7.36
N GLU A 134 -13.77 -5.96 7.73
CA GLU A 134 -14.88 -6.70 8.34
C GLU A 134 -15.47 -7.72 7.35
N SER A 135 -15.65 -7.34 6.09
CA SER A 135 -16.17 -8.24 5.04
C SER A 135 -15.29 -9.45 4.81
N ASN A 136 -13.98 -9.34 5.07
CA ASN A 136 -13.00 -10.42 4.89
C ASN A 136 -12.58 -11.07 6.21
N ALA A 137 -13.03 -10.58 7.36
CA ALA A 137 -12.65 -11.11 8.67
C ALA A 137 -12.98 -12.60 8.84
N PRO A 138 -14.14 -13.14 8.37
CA PRO A 138 -14.40 -14.58 8.46
C PRO A 138 -13.40 -15.43 7.69
N LEU A 139 -13.03 -15.01 6.47
CA LEU A 139 -12.00 -15.69 5.67
C LEU A 139 -10.66 -15.67 6.40
N VAL A 140 -10.21 -14.49 6.84
CA VAL A 140 -8.92 -14.34 7.52
C VAL A 140 -8.86 -15.17 8.81
N ALA A 141 -9.92 -15.15 9.62
CA ALA A 141 -10.01 -15.93 10.85
C ALA A 141 -9.97 -17.44 10.58
N ALA A 142 -10.66 -17.92 9.54
CA ALA A 142 -10.62 -19.33 9.13
C ALA A 142 -9.22 -19.78 8.68
N ARG A 143 -8.37 -18.85 8.25
CA ARG A 143 -6.96 -19.10 7.89
C ARG A 143 -6.00 -18.94 9.08
N GLY A 144 -6.47 -18.45 10.22
CA GLY A 144 -5.67 -18.22 11.43
C GLY A 144 -4.90 -16.90 11.42
N GLY A 145 -5.26 -15.94 10.57
CA GLY A 145 -4.77 -14.56 10.63
C GLY A 145 -5.72 -13.64 11.41
N SER A 146 -5.35 -12.36 11.53
CA SER A 146 -6.23 -11.33 12.10
C SER A 146 -6.05 -9.98 11.42
N LEU A 147 -7.08 -9.13 11.50
CA LEU A 147 -7.08 -7.77 10.95
C LEU A 147 -7.41 -6.76 12.03
N ARG A 148 -6.67 -5.65 12.05
CA ARG A 148 -6.98 -4.44 12.83
C ARG A 148 -6.86 -3.22 11.95
N VAL A 149 -7.76 -2.25 12.09
CA VAL A 149 -7.69 -0.98 11.37
C VAL A 149 -7.36 0.15 12.33
N ARG A 150 -6.31 0.92 12.03
CA ARG A 150 -5.83 2.03 12.87
C ARG A 150 -5.51 3.26 12.03
N GLN A 151 -5.56 4.42 12.65
CA GLN A 151 -5.08 5.65 12.04
C GLN A 151 -3.55 5.65 12.01
N LEU A 152 -2.96 6.11 10.91
CA LEU A 152 -1.56 6.49 10.86
C LEU A 152 -1.33 7.58 9.81
N ARG A 153 -1.14 8.82 10.27
CA ARG A 153 -0.64 9.91 9.43
C ARG A 153 0.88 9.78 9.35
N TRP A 154 1.43 9.73 8.14
CA TRP A 154 2.87 9.64 7.98
C TRP A 154 3.59 10.84 8.60
N GLY A 155 4.67 10.56 9.31
CA GLY A 155 5.47 11.51 10.07
C GLY A 155 4.80 12.01 11.35
N SER A 156 3.76 11.35 11.87
CA SER A 156 3.11 11.67 13.13
C SER A 156 3.62 10.79 14.28
N PRO A 157 4.47 11.31 15.20
CA PRO A 157 4.98 10.54 16.33
C PRO A 157 3.87 10.06 17.28
N GLU A 158 2.77 10.81 17.38
CA GLU A 158 1.60 10.44 18.17
C GLU A 158 0.96 9.15 17.65
N ASP A 159 0.68 9.09 16.34
CA ASP A 159 0.06 7.93 15.71
C ASP A 159 1.04 6.72 15.76
N GLU A 160 2.33 6.96 15.53
CA GLU A 160 3.38 5.93 15.59
C GLU A 160 3.49 5.30 17.00
N ALA A 161 3.48 6.14 18.05
CA ALA A 161 3.50 5.68 19.44
C ALA A 161 2.23 4.91 19.82
N ALA A 162 1.07 5.33 19.31
CA ALA A 162 -0.21 4.65 19.55
C ALA A 162 -0.29 3.23 18.91
N LEU A 163 0.66 2.89 18.04
CA LEU A 163 0.80 1.54 17.46
C LEU A 163 1.88 0.68 18.15
N GLY A 164 2.56 1.21 19.18
CA GLY A 164 3.58 0.48 19.94
C GLY A 164 5.01 0.58 19.38
N GLY A 165 5.24 1.40 18.35
CA GLY A 165 6.57 1.61 17.75
C GLY A 165 7.16 0.35 17.11
N ALA A 166 8.50 0.29 17.00
CA ALA A 166 9.21 -0.73 16.23
C ALA A 166 9.02 -2.17 16.72
N ALA A 167 8.97 -2.39 18.04
CA ALA A 167 8.82 -3.73 18.61
C ALA A 167 7.43 -4.38 18.36
N ALA A 168 6.46 -3.62 17.85
CA ALA A 168 5.11 -4.09 17.62
C ALA A 168 4.97 -4.96 16.36
N PHE A 169 5.88 -4.84 15.39
CA PHE A 169 5.75 -5.44 14.06
C PHE A 169 7.04 -6.15 13.62
N ASP A 170 6.86 -7.28 12.93
CA ASP A 170 7.95 -8.06 12.35
C ASP A 170 8.30 -7.59 10.93
N ALA A 171 7.33 -7.00 10.22
CA ALA A 171 7.57 -6.32 8.95
C ALA A 171 6.53 -5.22 8.68
N VAL A 172 6.93 -4.28 7.83
CA VAL A 172 6.08 -3.20 7.33
C VAL A 172 5.87 -3.42 5.83
N VAL A 173 4.66 -3.23 5.34
CA VAL A 173 4.31 -3.36 3.92
C VAL A 173 3.62 -2.10 3.40
N ALA A 174 3.76 -1.81 2.11
CA ALA A 174 3.01 -0.75 1.44
C ALA A 174 2.90 -1.01 -0.06
N ALA A 175 1.87 -0.48 -0.68
CA ALA A 175 1.64 -0.54 -2.13
C ALA A 175 1.36 0.86 -2.70
N ASP A 176 2.17 1.29 -3.67
CA ASP A 176 2.00 2.56 -4.43
C ASP A 176 1.94 3.85 -3.55
N VAL A 177 2.66 3.87 -2.43
CA VAL A 177 2.73 5.00 -1.49
C VAL A 177 3.67 6.16 -1.91
N VAL A 178 4.28 6.09 -3.10
CA VAL A 178 5.23 7.10 -3.61
C VAL A 178 4.62 7.88 -4.77
N TYR A 179 3.82 8.89 -4.45
CA TYR A 179 3.07 9.67 -5.45
C TYR A 179 3.24 11.20 -5.33
N HIS A 180 3.23 11.78 -4.12
CA HIS A 180 3.52 13.20 -3.89
C HIS A 180 4.87 13.44 -3.21
N GLU A 181 5.68 14.38 -3.74
CA GLU A 181 7.02 14.65 -3.22
C GLU A 181 7.06 15.15 -1.78
N HIS A 182 6.05 15.92 -1.35
CA HIS A 182 5.96 16.43 0.01
C HIS A 182 5.71 15.31 1.04
N LEU A 183 5.22 14.14 0.61
CA LEU A 183 4.98 12.97 1.47
C LEU A 183 6.22 12.07 1.63
N PHE A 184 7.29 12.28 0.85
CA PHE A 184 8.47 11.40 0.89
C PHE A 184 9.18 11.43 2.24
N ASP A 185 9.42 12.62 2.78
CA ASP A 185 10.08 12.73 4.09
C ASP A 185 9.17 12.25 5.24
N PRO A 186 7.87 12.60 5.29
CA PRO A 186 6.92 11.98 6.23
C PRO A 186 6.90 10.45 6.19
N LEU A 187 6.78 9.86 4.99
CA LEU A 187 6.74 8.40 4.82
C LEU A 187 8.04 7.75 5.31
N LEU A 188 9.20 8.28 4.90
CA LEU A 188 10.50 7.73 5.31
C LEU A 188 10.76 7.87 6.82
N ARG A 189 10.24 8.94 7.46
CA ARG A 189 10.27 9.05 8.93
C ARG A 189 9.45 7.95 9.60
N THR A 190 8.23 7.71 9.13
CA THR A 190 7.39 6.63 9.66
C THR A 190 8.01 5.26 9.44
N VAL A 191 8.56 4.99 8.25
CA VAL A 191 9.32 3.76 8.02
C VAL A 191 10.48 3.63 9.03
N GLY A 192 11.19 4.72 9.32
CA GLY A 192 12.27 4.73 10.33
C GLY A 192 11.80 4.56 11.78
N ALA A 193 10.53 4.83 12.07
CA ALA A 193 9.94 4.58 13.39
C ALA A 193 9.69 3.09 13.65
N PHE A 194 9.46 2.31 12.59
CA PHE A 194 9.12 0.88 12.65
C PHE A 194 10.24 -0.06 12.16
N VAL A 195 11.17 0.42 11.33
CA VAL A 195 12.28 -0.35 10.78
C VAL A 195 13.59 0.15 11.40
N ARG A 196 14.01 -0.49 12.50
CA ARG A 196 15.22 -0.12 13.26
C ARG A 196 16.37 -1.10 13.02
N GLU A 197 17.59 -0.60 13.17
CA GLU A 197 18.80 -1.42 13.08
C GLU A 197 18.82 -2.45 14.21
N GLY A 198 19.24 -3.68 13.91
CA GLY A 198 19.34 -4.77 14.88
C GLY A 198 18.03 -5.50 15.21
N GLU A 199 16.87 -4.99 14.81
CA GLU A 199 15.57 -5.60 15.11
C GLU A 199 15.10 -6.62 14.05
N GLY A 200 15.78 -6.72 12.92
CA GLY A 200 15.43 -7.67 11.85
C GLY A 200 14.19 -7.29 11.03
N THR A 201 13.46 -6.25 11.44
CA THR A 201 12.31 -5.70 10.72
C THR A 201 12.72 -5.16 9.35
N ALA A 202 11.87 -5.37 8.35
CA ALA A 202 12.05 -4.82 7.01
C ALA A 202 10.79 -4.11 6.53
N PHE A 203 10.98 -3.11 5.68
CA PHE A 203 9.89 -2.49 4.93
C PHE A 203 9.86 -3.02 3.50
N LEU A 204 8.72 -3.55 3.08
CA LEU A 204 8.45 -4.04 1.74
C LEU A 204 7.52 -3.07 1.02
N MET A 205 7.93 -2.60 -0.14
CA MET A 205 7.16 -1.64 -0.92
C MET A 205 6.98 -2.15 -2.33
N ALA A 206 5.75 -2.48 -2.71
CA ALA A 206 5.37 -2.65 -4.10
C ALA A 206 5.15 -1.25 -4.70
N HIS A 207 5.75 -0.97 -5.86
CA HIS A 207 5.71 0.34 -6.48
C HIS A 207 5.77 0.26 -7.99
N LEU A 208 4.81 0.90 -8.65
CA LEU A 208 4.87 1.14 -10.09
C LEU A 208 5.58 2.48 -10.34
N ARG A 209 6.75 2.41 -10.98
CA ARG A 209 7.50 3.63 -11.37
C ARG A 209 6.80 4.35 -12.50
N ARG A 210 6.38 5.58 -12.23
CA ARG A 210 5.62 6.44 -13.16
C ARG A 210 6.44 7.64 -13.62
N TRP A 211 7.26 8.24 -12.75
CA TRP A 211 7.99 9.46 -13.07
C TRP A 211 9.47 9.38 -12.69
N LYS A 212 10.32 9.30 -13.71
CA LYS A 212 11.77 9.10 -13.57
C LYS A 212 12.43 10.01 -12.54
N LYS A 213 12.14 11.32 -12.56
CA LYS A 213 12.75 12.31 -11.65
C LYS A 213 12.24 12.18 -10.21
N ARG A 214 10.91 12.07 -10.05
CA ARG A 214 10.24 11.94 -8.75
C ARG A 214 10.62 10.64 -8.04
N ASP A 215 10.57 9.52 -8.76
CA ASP A 215 11.03 8.22 -8.26
C ASP A 215 12.51 8.28 -7.82
N ALA A 216 13.38 8.85 -8.66
CA ALA A 216 14.80 8.98 -8.35
C ALA A 216 15.04 9.82 -7.08
N LEU A 217 14.24 10.87 -6.85
CA LEU A 217 14.29 11.68 -5.65
C LEU A 217 13.92 10.86 -4.40
N PHE A 218 12.81 10.11 -4.43
CA PHE A 218 12.39 9.25 -3.32
C PHE A 218 13.48 8.23 -2.96
N PHE A 219 13.95 7.44 -3.93
CA PHE A 219 14.96 6.41 -3.68
C PHE A 219 16.31 7.00 -3.23
N ARG A 220 16.69 8.20 -3.71
CA ARG A 220 17.88 8.90 -3.21
C ARG A 220 17.73 9.29 -1.74
N LYS A 221 16.57 9.80 -1.32
CA LYS A 221 16.28 10.11 0.08
C LYS A 221 16.28 8.84 0.93
N ALA A 222 15.59 7.80 0.50
CA ALA A 222 15.49 6.54 1.24
C ALA A 222 16.87 5.88 1.47
N ARG A 223 17.75 5.91 0.46
CA ARG A 223 19.11 5.36 0.56
C ARG A 223 20.01 6.09 1.56
N LYS A 224 19.59 7.22 2.13
CA LYS A 224 20.35 7.86 3.23
C LYS A 224 20.24 7.04 4.52
N SER A 225 19.07 6.48 4.82
CA SER A 225 18.79 5.79 6.07
C SER A 225 18.59 4.28 5.91
N PHE A 226 18.33 3.80 4.69
CA PHE A 226 18.01 2.40 4.43
C PHE A 226 18.89 1.77 3.35
N ARG A 227 19.19 0.48 3.50
CA ARG A 227 19.66 -0.37 2.41
C ARG A 227 18.42 -0.80 1.62
N VAL A 228 18.41 -0.53 0.32
CA VAL A 228 17.27 -0.78 -0.57
C VAL A 228 17.65 -1.81 -1.61
N ALA A 229 16.97 -2.95 -1.60
CA ALA A 229 17.16 -4.05 -2.54
C ALA A 229 15.88 -4.30 -3.36
N LEU A 230 16.02 -4.66 -4.63
CA LEU A 230 14.91 -5.17 -5.43
C LEU A 230 14.73 -6.66 -5.10
N VAL A 231 13.52 -7.09 -4.75
CA VAL A 231 13.25 -8.51 -4.42
C VAL A 231 12.34 -9.19 -5.43
N HIS A 232 11.50 -8.44 -6.14
CA HIS A 232 10.65 -8.95 -7.20
C HIS A 232 10.35 -7.85 -8.22
N ALA A 233 10.14 -8.23 -9.47
CA ALA A 233 9.67 -7.33 -10.52
C ALA A 233 8.74 -8.09 -11.46
N ASP A 234 7.57 -7.52 -11.69
CA ASP A 234 6.62 -8.00 -12.68
C ASP A 234 7.10 -7.63 -14.10
N PRO A 235 6.64 -8.37 -15.13
CA PRO A 235 6.79 -7.90 -16.50
C PRO A 235 6.11 -6.53 -16.67
N PRO A 236 6.50 -5.76 -17.69
CA PRO A 236 5.84 -4.50 -18.00
C PRO A 236 4.34 -4.64 -18.19
N LEU A 237 3.58 -3.69 -17.65
CA LEU A 237 2.12 -3.64 -17.88
C LEU A 237 1.82 -3.31 -19.35
N PRO A 238 0.66 -3.73 -19.89
CA PRO A 238 0.23 -3.32 -21.23
C PRO A 238 0.30 -1.80 -21.41
N GLY A 239 0.99 -1.33 -22.45
CA GLY A 239 1.18 0.10 -22.70
C GLY A 239 2.17 0.82 -21.76
N SER A 240 2.93 0.07 -20.95
CA SER A 240 4.00 0.61 -20.10
C SER A 240 5.35 -0.04 -20.42
N ARG A 241 6.44 0.69 -20.19
CA ARG A 241 7.81 0.14 -20.22
C ARG A 241 8.25 -0.43 -18.87
N THR A 242 7.43 -0.29 -17.84
CA THR A 242 7.73 -0.69 -16.46
C THR A 242 6.61 -1.57 -15.91
N GLY A 243 7.02 -2.61 -15.18
CA GLY A 243 6.15 -3.40 -14.32
C GLY A 243 6.20 -2.88 -12.89
N VAL A 244 5.36 -3.43 -12.03
CA VAL A 244 5.49 -3.21 -10.58
C VAL A 244 6.77 -3.87 -10.09
N ALA A 245 7.50 -3.15 -9.24
CA ALA A 245 8.67 -3.68 -8.56
C ALA A 245 8.42 -3.71 -7.05
N VAL A 246 8.85 -4.78 -6.39
CA VAL A 246 8.83 -4.90 -4.93
C VAL A 246 10.23 -4.68 -4.41
N TYR A 247 10.37 -3.69 -3.52
CA TYR A 247 11.62 -3.31 -2.91
C TYR A 247 11.61 -3.65 -1.43
N ARG A 248 12.75 -4.12 -0.92
CA ARG A 248 13.01 -4.37 0.51
C ARG A 248 13.95 -3.32 1.07
N PHE A 249 13.52 -2.67 2.14
CA PHE A 249 14.26 -1.65 2.88
C PHE A 249 14.64 -2.22 4.24
N THR A 250 15.91 -2.09 4.60
CA THR A 250 16.43 -2.45 5.94
C THR A 250 17.19 -1.25 6.49
N ALA A 251 17.14 -1.06 7.81
CA ALA A 251 17.92 -0.02 8.47
C ALA A 251 19.42 -0.19 8.19
N LYS A 252 20.15 0.92 8.10
CA LYS A 252 21.57 0.94 7.74
C LYS A 252 22.50 0.75 8.90
#